data_AF-A0A925FKQ7-F1
#
_entry.id   AF-A0A925FKQ7-F1
#
_cell.length_a   1.000
_cell.length_b   1.000
_cell.length_c   1.000
_cell.angle_alpha   90.00
_cell.angle_beta   90.00
_cell.angle_gamma   90.00
#
_symmetry.space_group_name_H-M   'P 1'
#
loop_
_entity.id
_entity.type
_entity.pdbx_description
1 polymer ?
#
loop_
_entity_poly.entity_id
_entity_poly.type
_entity_poly.pdbx_seq_one_letter_code
_entity_poly.pdbx_strand_id
1 'polypeptide(L)'
;MTLNPRLLTAIRIFVGLVFAVYGVVKIFGGQFYYGDWTMSKATVEGPGLVWAFYGYSPYYGRFIGFCELLPALMLFVPRTATVGAALLLPVALNITVMDFFYGFPSVKWMALLYTALLGVLLWADRAKLLMLIEPASKVEQYRTMAASLNAGTPRAPLSRRARSIAYVVLGVFVLFLANLIGTALVAGPEAQATAAARAAPGAPDDLRMARSRYTGLFGVNRRAEVLLVGGSDTVRAFAHRASGFTPWRIDSLVPSSSAEPPVVLYLHGRIVEDQGPEAVSEEFGPYAWRAIVDSLRAPSSLLPLVIPAPTVIPDQRASASAPAVIPDQRASASADPGPRVVSADIQVIADLRPPSTNPEQYAARVAAQVDSLLKAGVAPTRITVVGFSKGAGIAIRVSERLRRTDIAFVFMGACAPGQASTSKVAGRILSIYEASDSLGQSCATLLANALPGSSHDERRIDTGQKHGAFYQPRAEWLAPVRAWIRTEKLDRD
;
A
#
# COMPACT_ATOMS: atom_id res chain seq x y z
N MET A 1 31.45 -32.48 25.52
CA MET A 1 31.39 -31.13 26.14
C MET A 1 30.18 -31.08 27.06
N THR A 2 30.36 -31.10 28.38
CA THR A 2 29.24 -31.04 29.34
C THR A 2 28.87 -29.58 29.58
N LEU A 3 27.66 -29.18 29.17
CA LEU A 3 27.16 -27.82 29.40
C LEU A 3 27.00 -27.58 30.91
N ASN A 4 27.27 -26.35 31.34
CA ASN A 4 27.18 -25.95 32.75
C ASN A 4 25.72 -26.11 33.27
N PRO A 5 25.47 -26.87 34.36
CA PRO A 5 24.11 -27.07 34.90
C PRO A 5 23.37 -25.78 35.27
N ARG A 6 24.09 -24.75 35.74
CA ARG A 6 23.50 -23.42 36.02
C ARG A 6 23.06 -22.73 34.74
N LEU A 7 23.82 -22.89 33.66
CA LEU A 7 23.46 -22.37 32.35
C LEU A 7 22.23 -23.08 31.79
N LEU A 8 22.15 -24.42 31.89
CA LEU A 8 20.97 -25.18 31.48
C LEU A 8 19.72 -24.79 32.29
N THR A 9 19.88 -24.55 33.59
CA THR A 9 18.80 -24.04 34.45
C THR A 9 18.37 -22.63 34.05
N ALA A 10 19.33 -21.74 33.78
CA ALA A 10 19.03 -20.39 33.31
C ALA A 10 18.31 -20.40 31.95
N ILE A 11 18.74 -21.24 31.01
CA ILE A 11 18.09 -21.42 29.71
C ILE A 11 16.66 -21.94 29.90
N ARG A 12 16.45 -22.95 30.76
CA ARG A 12 15.11 -23.48 31.09
C ARG A 12 14.19 -22.41 31.63
N ILE A 13 14.65 -21.66 32.63
CA ILE A 13 13.85 -20.60 33.25
C ILE A 13 13.55 -19.51 32.22
N PHE A 14 14.54 -19.09 31.44
CA PHE A 14 14.39 -18.07 30.42
C PHE A 14 13.36 -18.46 29.35
N VAL A 15 13.55 -19.62 28.70
CA VAL A 15 12.63 -20.12 27.66
C VAL A 15 11.24 -20.39 28.24
N GLY A 16 11.17 -20.98 29.45
CA GLY A 16 9.90 -21.19 30.16
C GLY A 16 9.15 -19.89 30.43
N LEU A 17 9.83 -18.83 30.88
CA LEU A 17 9.20 -17.53 31.10
C LEU A 17 8.68 -16.90 29.80
N VAL A 18 9.45 -16.97 28.72
CA VAL A 18 9.05 -16.47 27.40
C VAL A 18 7.74 -17.13 26.96
N PHE A 19 7.72 -18.46 26.85
CA PHE A 19 6.56 -19.18 26.34
C PHE A 19 5.38 -19.17 27.31
N ALA A 20 5.61 -19.10 28.62
CA ALA A 20 4.52 -18.92 29.57
C ALA A 20 3.78 -17.59 29.33
N VAL A 21 4.52 -16.50 29.12
CA VAL A 21 3.91 -15.19 28.90
C VAL A 21 3.18 -15.13 27.56
N TYR A 22 3.80 -15.60 26.47
CA TYR A 22 3.13 -15.67 25.17
C TYR A 22 1.90 -16.59 25.19
N GLY A 23 1.98 -17.72 25.90
CA GLY A 23 0.86 -18.63 26.09
C GLY A 23 -0.31 -17.98 26.82
N VAL A 24 -0.05 -17.28 27.93
CA VAL A 24 -1.06 -16.50 28.67
C VAL A 24 -1.70 -15.44 27.77
N VAL A 25 -0.91 -14.65 27.04
CA VAL A 25 -1.42 -13.60 26.14
C VAL A 25 -2.39 -14.19 25.11
N LYS A 26 -2.06 -15.33 24.48
CA LYS A 26 -2.94 -16.00 23.50
C LYS A 26 -4.23 -16.55 24.13
N ILE A 27 -4.17 -17.10 25.35
CA ILE A 27 -5.34 -17.63 26.05
C ILE A 27 -6.37 -16.52 26.32
N PHE A 28 -5.90 -15.31 26.66
CA PHE A 28 -6.78 -14.16 26.92
C PHE A 28 -7.18 -13.39 25.66
N GLY A 29 -6.96 -13.94 24.46
CA GLY A 29 -7.38 -13.33 23.20
C GLY A 29 -6.47 -12.17 22.76
N GLY A 30 -5.21 -12.18 23.17
CA GLY A 30 -4.18 -11.30 22.64
C GLY A 30 -3.42 -11.91 21.47
N GLN A 31 -2.52 -11.12 20.87
CA GLN A 31 -1.62 -11.48 19.76
C GLN A 31 -2.25 -11.67 18.37
N PHE A 32 -3.42 -12.31 18.25
CA PHE A 32 -4.07 -12.57 16.95
C PHE A 32 -5.18 -11.57 16.62
N TYR A 33 -5.60 -11.54 15.34
CA TYR A 33 -6.70 -10.68 14.89
C TYR A 33 -8.04 -11.39 15.07
N TYR A 34 -8.70 -11.10 16.18
CA TYR A 34 -10.05 -11.57 16.47
C TYR A 34 -11.10 -10.56 16.01
N GLY A 35 -12.30 -11.03 15.70
CA GLY A 35 -13.42 -10.19 15.23
C GLY A 35 -13.47 -10.04 13.71
N ASP A 36 -14.20 -9.03 13.24
CA ASP A 36 -14.43 -8.82 11.80
C ASP A 36 -13.23 -8.12 11.16
N TRP A 37 -12.68 -8.74 10.12
CA TRP A 37 -11.60 -8.19 9.30
C TRP A 37 -11.82 -8.55 7.84
N THR A 38 -11.36 -7.68 6.94
CA THR A 38 -11.35 -7.92 5.49
C THR A 38 -9.91 -7.90 4.99
N MET A 39 -9.45 -9.00 4.40
CA MET A 39 -8.11 -9.12 3.82
C MET A 39 -8.18 -9.49 2.35
N SER A 40 -7.51 -8.71 1.49
CA SER A 40 -7.28 -9.06 0.09
C SER A 40 -5.88 -9.67 -0.05
N LYS A 41 -5.77 -10.75 -0.82
CA LYS A 41 -4.51 -11.43 -1.11
C LYS A 41 -3.48 -10.49 -1.77
N ALA A 42 -3.95 -9.48 -2.51
CA ALA A 42 -3.10 -8.50 -3.18
C ALA A 42 -2.42 -7.49 -2.22
N THR A 43 -2.96 -7.30 -1.01
CA THR A 43 -2.51 -6.26 -0.07
C THR A 43 -2.04 -6.79 1.28
N VAL A 44 -2.31 -8.06 1.59
CA VAL A 44 -1.99 -8.64 2.89
C VAL A 44 -0.49 -8.91 3.03
N GLU A 45 0.14 -8.22 3.98
CA GLU A 45 1.50 -8.54 4.40
C GLU A 45 1.49 -9.87 5.19
N GLY A 46 2.48 -10.72 4.96
CA GLY A 46 2.53 -12.08 5.53
C GLY A 46 2.23 -12.19 7.04
N PRO A 47 2.73 -11.29 7.90
CA PRO A 47 2.41 -11.32 9.34
C PRO A 47 0.93 -11.13 9.65
N GLY A 48 0.26 -10.24 8.91
CA GLY A 48 -1.17 -9.99 9.08
C GLY A 48 -2.00 -11.21 8.69
N LEU A 49 -1.64 -11.89 7.59
CA LEU A 49 -2.31 -13.10 7.15
C LEU A 49 -2.23 -14.21 8.21
N VAL A 50 -1.04 -14.41 8.78
CA VAL A 50 -0.83 -15.43 9.83
C VAL A 50 -1.67 -15.12 11.07
N TRP A 51 -1.69 -13.86 11.52
CA TRP A 51 -2.49 -13.48 12.69
C TRP A 51 -4.00 -13.53 12.44
N ALA A 52 -4.45 -13.25 11.21
CA ALA A 52 -5.85 -13.43 10.81
C ALA A 52 -6.23 -14.91 10.77
N PHE A 53 -5.36 -15.79 10.24
CA PHE A 53 -5.58 -17.24 10.23
C PHE A 53 -5.76 -17.80 11.64
N TYR A 54 -4.83 -17.50 12.55
CA TYR A 54 -4.92 -17.97 13.94
C TYR A 54 -6.05 -17.29 14.74
N GLY A 55 -6.41 -16.06 14.36
CA GLY A 55 -7.51 -15.30 14.97
C GLY A 55 -8.91 -15.65 14.47
N TYR A 56 -9.01 -16.28 13.29
CA TYR A 56 -10.28 -16.69 12.67
C TYR A 56 -11.13 -17.57 13.61
N SER A 57 -10.49 -18.46 14.35
CA SER A 57 -11.14 -19.25 15.40
C SER A 57 -10.57 -18.86 16.77
N PRO A 58 -11.35 -18.16 17.61
CA PRO A 58 -10.96 -17.85 18.99
C PRO A 58 -10.57 -19.09 19.79
N TYR A 59 -11.24 -20.22 19.55
CA TYR A 59 -10.93 -21.50 20.19
C TYR A 59 -9.55 -22.01 19.77
N TYR A 60 -9.23 -21.93 18.48
CA TYR A 60 -7.93 -22.38 17.96
C TYR A 60 -6.79 -21.50 18.47
N GLY A 61 -6.95 -20.17 18.45
CA GLY A 61 -5.95 -19.26 19.00
C GLY A 61 -5.65 -19.52 20.49
N ARG A 62 -6.69 -19.78 21.29
CA ARG A 62 -6.55 -20.16 22.71
C ARG A 62 -5.88 -21.52 22.89
N PHE A 63 -6.23 -22.50 22.05
CA PHE A 63 -5.61 -23.83 22.06
C PHE A 63 -4.09 -23.74 21.83
N ILE A 64 -3.64 -22.95 20.86
CA ILE A 64 -2.20 -22.69 20.64
C ILE A 64 -1.58 -22.06 21.89
N GLY A 65 -2.27 -21.13 22.56
CA GLY A 65 -1.84 -20.58 23.84
C GLY A 65 -1.62 -21.64 24.93
N PHE A 66 -2.49 -22.64 25.03
CA PHE A 66 -2.30 -23.78 25.93
C PHE A 66 -1.11 -24.67 25.51
N CYS A 67 -0.91 -24.90 24.21
CA CYS A 67 0.24 -25.64 23.69
C CYS A 67 1.59 -24.94 24.00
N GLU A 68 1.59 -23.62 24.22
CA GLU A 68 2.77 -22.89 24.68
C GLU A 68 2.88 -22.87 26.21
N LEU A 69 1.79 -22.58 26.92
CA LEU A 69 1.79 -22.38 28.37
C LEU A 69 2.07 -23.69 29.12
N LEU A 70 1.38 -24.78 28.78
CA LEU A 70 1.47 -26.02 29.55
C LEU A 70 2.91 -26.59 29.56
N PRO A 71 3.59 -26.75 28.41
CA PRO A 71 4.96 -27.25 28.44
C PRO A 71 5.96 -26.21 28.95
N ALA A 72 5.66 -24.90 28.87
CA ALA A 72 6.47 -23.88 29.51
C ALA A 72 6.46 -24.01 31.05
N LEU A 73 5.29 -24.28 31.65
CA LEU A 73 5.20 -24.57 33.08
C LEU A 73 5.99 -25.84 33.46
N MET A 74 5.99 -26.85 32.59
CA MET A 74 6.79 -28.06 32.78
C MET A 74 8.31 -27.80 32.77
N LEU A 75 8.79 -26.73 32.10
CA LEU A 75 10.20 -26.35 32.14
C LEU A 75 10.64 -25.81 33.51
N PHE A 76 9.73 -25.31 34.34
CA PHE A 76 10.09 -24.86 35.69
C PHE A 76 10.33 -26.02 36.66
N VAL A 77 9.62 -27.14 36.47
CA VAL A 77 9.77 -28.34 37.32
C VAL A 77 10.85 -29.27 36.74
N PRO A 78 11.99 -29.50 37.44
CA PRO A 78 13.12 -30.27 36.89
C PRO A 78 12.77 -31.67 36.40
N ARG A 79 11.77 -32.31 37.02
CA ARG A 79 11.34 -33.67 36.67
C ARG A 79 10.60 -33.73 35.33
N THR A 80 9.90 -32.66 34.94
CA THR A 80 9.09 -32.61 33.72
C THR A 80 9.76 -31.83 32.59
N ALA A 81 10.92 -31.22 32.84
CA ALA A 81 11.56 -30.29 31.91
C ALA A 81 11.92 -30.90 30.56
N THR A 82 12.37 -32.16 30.51
CA THR A 82 12.67 -32.84 29.25
C THR A 82 11.42 -33.01 28.40
N VAL A 83 10.29 -33.40 29.01
CA VAL A 83 9.00 -33.53 28.33
C VAL A 83 8.48 -32.16 27.90
N GLY A 84 8.60 -31.14 28.76
CA GLY A 84 8.23 -29.76 28.44
C GLY A 84 9.00 -29.23 27.22
N ALA A 85 10.32 -29.44 27.18
CA ALA A 85 11.15 -29.04 26.05
C ALA A 85 10.79 -29.82 24.76
N ALA A 86 10.46 -31.10 24.86
CA ALA A 86 10.08 -31.93 23.73
C ALA A 86 8.73 -31.52 23.11
N LEU A 87 7.78 -31.11 23.95
CA LEU A 87 6.48 -30.60 23.51
C LEU A 87 6.59 -29.16 22.95
N LEU A 88 7.45 -28.32 23.53
CA LEU A 88 7.65 -26.94 23.05
C LEU A 88 8.45 -26.85 21.76
N LEU A 89 9.39 -27.77 21.51
CA LEU A 89 10.21 -27.74 20.30
C LEU A 89 9.40 -27.70 18.99
N PRO A 90 8.41 -28.58 18.74
CA PRO A 90 7.63 -28.51 17.51
C PRO A 90 6.80 -27.22 17.40
N VAL A 91 6.31 -26.69 18.53
CA VAL A 91 5.60 -25.39 18.58
C VAL A 91 6.54 -24.26 18.19
N ALA A 92 7.71 -24.18 18.82
CA ALA A 92 8.72 -23.15 18.55
C ALA A 92 9.27 -23.24 17.12
N LEU A 93 9.49 -24.47 16.62
CA LEU A 93 9.91 -24.72 15.25
C LEU A 93 8.85 -24.24 14.25
N ASN A 94 7.57 -24.54 14.48
CA ASN A 94 6.50 -24.05 13.63
C ASN A 94 6.46 -22.51 13.60
N ILE A 95 6.52 -21.86 14.77
CA ILE A 95 6.59 -20.40 14.87
C ILE A 95 7.79 -19.86 14.08
N THR A 96 8.97 -20.48 14.23
CA THR A 96 10.19 -20.05 13.52
C THR A 96 10.03 -20.17 12.01
N VAL A 97 9.52 -21.29 11.52
CA VAL A 97 9.29 -21.52 10.09
C VAL A 97 8.30 -20.51 9.52
N MET A 98 7.17 -20.29 10.22
CA MET A 98 6.18 -19.29 9.84
C MET A 98 6.79 -17.88 9.81
N ASP A 99 7.54 -17.50 10.84
CA ASP A 99 8.17 -16.19 10.95
C ASP A 99 9.10 -15.89 9.76
N PHE A 100 9.88 -16.88 9.31
CA PHE A 100 10.76 -16.72 8.14
C PHE A 100 9.98 -16.71 6.82
N PHE A 101 9.05 -17.64 6.61
CA PHE A 101 8.34 -17.78 5.33
C PHE A 101 7.27 -16.72 5.11
N TYR A 102 6.72 -16.15 6.18
CA TYR A 102 5.75 -15.05 6.10
C TYR A 102 6.39 -13.67 6.34
N GLY A 103 7.72 -13.58 6.32
CA GLY A 103 8.41 -12.29 6.28
C GLY A 103 8.29 -11.46 7.56
N PHE A 104 8.17 -12.09 8.73
CA PHE A 104 8.19 -11.34 9.99
C PHE A 104 9.53 -10.58 10.15
N PRO A 105 9.52 -9.38 10.78
CA PRO A 105 10.69 -8.51 10.84
C PRO A 105 11.76 -9.02 11.81
N SER A 106 11.91 -8.42 13.00
CA SER A 106 12.97 -8.78 13.95
C SER A 106 12.65 -10.00 14.81
N VAL A 107 11.36 -10.33 15.00
CA VAL A 107 10.92 -11.41 15.91
C VAL A 107 11.36 -12.81 15.47
N LYS A 108 11.55 -13.03 14.16
CA LYS A 108 12.02 -14.31 13.61
C LYS A 108 13.36 -14.78 14.18
N TRP A 109 14.25 -13.83 14.49
CA TRP A 109 15.56 -14.13 15.07
C TRP A 109 15.45 -14.55 16.54
N MET A 110 14.46 -14.02 17.26
CA MET A 110 14.16 -14.42 18.62
C MET A 110 13.52 -15.82 18.63
N ALA A 111 12.55 -16.08 17.73
CA ALA A 111 11.96 -17.40 17.56
C ALA A 111 13.04 -18.46 17.24
N LEU A 112 13.96 -18.16 16.33
CA LEU A 112 15.10 -19.03 16.01
C LEU A 112 15.98 -19.29 17.23
N LEU A 113 16.31 -18.26 18.01
CA LEU A 113 17.08 -18.41 19.24
C LEU A 113 16.38 -19.35 20.22
N TYR A 114 15.08 -19.18 20.45
CA TYR A 114 14.33 -20.03 21.39
C TYR A 114 14.25 -21.48 20.92
N THR A 115 14.02 -21.70 19.62
CA THR A 115 14.06 -23.03 19.00
C THR A 115 15.43 -23.69 19.18
N ALA A 116 16.52 -22.96 18.95
CA ALA A 116 17.87 -23.47 19.16
C ALA A 116 18.13 -23.80 20.63
N LEU A 117 17.70 -22.95 21.57
CA LEU A 117 17.84 -23.18 23.00
C LEU A 117 17.06 -24.42 23.47
N LEU A 118 15.85 -24.66 22.95
CA LEU A 118 15.10 -25.89 23.19
C LEU A 118 15.84 -27.12 22.66
N GLY A 119 16.44 -27.02 21.47
CA GLY A 119 17.33 -28.05 20.92
C GLY A 119 18.53 -28.35 21.83
N VAL A 120 19.16 -27.31 22.41
CA VAL A 120 20.25 -27.47 23.38
C VAL A 120 19.77 -28.19 24.65
N LEU A 121 18.58 -27.87 25.16
CA LEU A 121 18.01 -28.55 26.33
C LEU A 121 17.78 -30.05 26.06
N LEU A 122 17.19 -30.39 24.92
CA LEU A 122 16.98 -31.80 24.54
C LEU A 122 18.28 -32.53 24.26
N TRP A 123 19.26 -31.87 23.65
CA TRP A 123 20.59 -32.44 23.45
C TRP A 123 21.32 -32.72 24.77
N ALA A 124 21.17 -31.83 25.76
CA ALA A 124 21.71 -32.04 27.09
C ALA A 124 21.08 -33.27 27.77
N ASP A 125 19.77 -33.48 27.55
CA ASP A 125 19.00 -34.63 28.06
C ASP A 125 18.98 -35.85 27.13
N ARG A 126 19.80 -35.90 26.07
CA ARG A 126 19.78 -36.95 25.04
C ARG A 126 19.89 -38.38 25.59
N ALA A 127 20.59 -38.57 26.71
CA ALA A 127 20.69 -39.87 27.36
C ALA A 127 19.33 -40.38 27.87
N LYS A 128 18.49 -39.47 28.39
CA LYS A 128 17.12 -39.79 28.84
C LYS A 128 16.21 -40.10 27.66
N LEU A 129 16.40 -39.39 26.54
CA LEU A 129 15.60 -39.61 25.33
C LEU A 129 15.95 -40.95 24.66
N LEU A 130 17.23 -41.32 24.62
CA LEU A 130 17.67 -42.60 24.06
C LEU A 130 17.13 -43.81 24.85
N MET A 131 16.86 -43.67 26.14
CA MET A 131 16.20 -44.73 26.94
C MET A 131 14.81 -45.12 26.42
N LEU A 132 14.12 -44.24 25.66
CA LEU A 132 12.80 -44.52 25.10
C LEU A 132 12.86 -45.37 23.82
N ILE A 133 14.02 -45.41 23.16
CA ILE A 133 14.20 -46.02 21.83
C ILE A 133 15.07 -47.27 21.91
N GLU A 134 16.05 -47.28 22.82
CA GLU A 134 17.00 -48.37 22.96
C GLU A 134 16.44 -49.57 23.75
N PRO A 135 16.88 -50.80 23.44
CA PRO A 135 16.45 -52.00 24.15
C PRO A 135 16.77 -51.94 25.65
N ALA A 136 15.92 -52.59 26.47
CA ALA A 136 16.02 -52.62 27.94
C ALA A 136 17.41 -53.01 28.47
N SER A 137 18.18 -53.79 27.71
CA SER A 137 19.55 -54.21 28.04
C SER A 137 20.55 -53.06 28.17
N LYS A 138 20.31 -51.91 27.55
CA LYS A 138 21.18 -50.71 27.65
C LYS A 138 20.67 -49.65 28.62
N VAL A 139 19.49 -49.85 29.22
CA VAL A 139 18.86 -48.84 30.09
C VAL A 139 19.71 -48.55 31.33
N GLU A 140 20.36 -49.56 31.91
CA GLU A 140 21.22 -49.36 33.09
C GLU A 140 22.49 -48.56 32.77
N GLN A 141 23.03 -48.72 31.56
CA GLN A 141 24.16 -47.92 31.04
C GLN A 141 23.76 -46.45 30.83
N TYR A 142 22.55 -46.20 30.30
CA TYR A 142 22.04 -44.83 30.18
C TYR A 142 21.69 -44.23 31.53
N ARG A 143 21.21 -45.03 32.49
CA ARG A 143 20.84 -44.57 33.84
C ARG A 143 22.06 -44.11 34.61
N THR A 144 23.15 -44.88 34.54
CA THR A 144 24.45 -44.50 35.11
C THR A 144 25.06 -43.29 34.42
N MET A 145 24.96 -43.19 33.09
CA MET A 145 25.41 -42.00 32.35
C MET A 145 24.58 -40.73 32.67
N ALA A 146 23.26 -40.86 32.86
CA ALA A 146 22.40 -39.76 33.28
C ALA A 146 22.66 -39.35 34.75
N ALA A 147 22.92 -40.32 35.63
CA ALA A 147 23.28 -40.07 37.02
C ALA A 147 24.64 -39.36 37.15
N SER A 148 25.64 -39.75 36.36
CA SER A 148 26.96 -39.11 36.37
C SER A 148 26.96 -37.68 35.82
N LEU A 149 26.04 -37.36 34.90
CA LEU A 149 25.79 -35.97 34.47
C LEU A 149 25.15 -35.11 35.57
N ASN A 150 24.34 -35.71 36.45
CA ASN A 150 23.67 -35.03 37.57
C ASN A 150 24.52 -34.96 38.85
N ALA A 151 25.54 -35.82 38.98
CA ALA A 151 26.52 -35.79 40.07
C ALA A 151 27.44 -34.57 39.91
N GLY A 152 26.95 -33.41 40.37
CA GLY A 152 27.65 -32.13 40.24
C GLY A 152 28.96 -32.08 41.03
N THR A 153 30.02 -31.63 40.37
CA THR A 153 31.23 -31.11 41.04
C THR A 153 30.91 -29.72 41.62
N PRO A 154 31.34 -29.40 42.86
CA PRO A 154 31.17 -28.07 43.41
C PRO A 154 32.02 -27.10 42.58
N ARG A 155 31.39 -26.14 41.91
CA ARG A 155 32.08 -25.18 41.05
C ARG A 155 31.67 -23.73 41.32
N ALA A 156 32.70 -22.89 41.20
CA ALA A 156 32.77 -21.49 41.60
C ALA A 156 31.58 -20.63 41.14
N PRO A 157 31.23 -19.58 41.89
CA PRO A 157 30.18 -18.64 41.50
C PRO A 157 30.50 -17.99 40.14
N LEU A 158 29.47 -17.66 39.36
CA LEU A 158 29.65 -16.90 38.11
C LEU A 158 30.45 -15.62 38.40
N SER A 159 31.41 -15.31 37.53
CA SER A 159 32.18 -14.07 37.61
C SER A 159 31.23 -12.87 37.67
N ARG A 160 31.65 -11.81 38.38
CA ARG A 160 30.82 -10.60 38.55
C ARG A 160 30.37 -10.02 37.19
N ARG A 161 31.25 -10.06 36.18
CA ARG A 161 30.95 -9.65 34.79
C ARG A 161 29.86 -10.50 34.13
N ALA A 162 29.93 -11.83 34.28
CA ALA A 162 28.92 -12.73 33.70
C ALA A 162 27.54 -12.54 34.36
N ARG A 163 27.50 -12.26 35.68
CA ARG A 163 26.27 -11.89 36.38
C ARG A 163 25.70 -10.57 35.88
N SER A 164 26.54 -9.54 35.73
CA SER A 164 26.13 -8.24 35.20
C SER A 164 25.55 -8.35 33.78
N ILE A 165 26.20 -9.11 32.88
CA ILE A 165 25.69 -9.36 31.53
C ILE A 165 24.33 -10.07 31.58
N ALA A 166 24.19 -11.12 32.41
CA ALA A 166 22.93 -11.83 32.56
C ALA A 166 21.80 -10.91 33.07
N TYR A 167 22.09 -10.03 34.03
CA TYR A 167 21.10 -9.05 34.52
C TYR A 167 20.71 -8.02 33.47
N VAL A 168 21.66 -7.53 32.67
CA VAL A 168 21.37 -6.59 31.56
C VAL A 168 20.50 -7.26 30.51
N VAL A 169 20.84 -8.48 30.08
CA VAL A 169 20.04 -9.25 29.12
C VAL A 169 18.64 -9.52 29.66
N LEU A 170 18.54 -9.92 30.94
CA LEU A 170 17.25 -10.14 31.60
C LEU A 170 16.43 -8.84 31.69
N GLY A 171 17.06 -7.71 32.04
CA GLY A 171 16.40 -6.41 32.14
C GLY A 171 15.86 -5.92 30.79
N VAL A 172 16.67 -6.02 29.73
CA VAL A 172 16.23 -5.69 28.35
C VAL A 172 15.09 -6.62 27.92
N PHE A 173 15.17 -7.90 28.26
CA PHE A 173 14.12 -8.86 27.96
C PHE A 173 12.81 -8.55 28.71
N VAL A 174 12.87 -8.24 30.01
CA VAL A 174 11.69 -7.85 30.80
C VAL A 174 11.06 -6.57 30.24
N LEU A 175 11.86 -5.58 29.84
CA LEU A 175 11.36 -4.36 29.21
C LEU A 175 10.69 -4.63 27.86
N PHE A 176 11.26 -5.51 27.03
CA PHE A 176 10.65 -5.96 25.78
C PHE A 176 9.32 -6.68 26.03
N LEU A 177 9.30 -7.61 27.00
CA LEU A 177 8.13 -8.40 27.35
C LEU A 177 7.00 -7.54 27.91
N ALA A 178 7.34 -6.56 28.76
CA ALA A 178 6.38 -5.59 29.24
C ALA A 178 5.77 -4.82 28.06
N ASN A 179 6.60 -4.29 27.14
CA ASN A 179 6.11 -3.61 25.95
C ASN A 179 5.20 -4.50 25.09
N LEU A 180 5.55 -5.77 24.91
CA LEU A 180 4.72 -6.75 24.21
C LEU A 180 3.34 -6.90 24.86
N ILE A 181 3.27 -7.11 26.18
CA ILE A 181 2.02 -7.23 26.92
C ILE A 181 1.17 -5.97 26.75
N GLY A 182 1.77 -4.78 26.90
CA GLY A 182 1.07 -3.51 26.70
C GLY A 182 0.44 -3.43 25.31
N THR A 183 1.18 -3.82 24.26
CA THR A 183 0.61 -3.78 22.90
C THR A 183 -0.57 -4.72 22.66
N ALA A 184 -0.67 -5.82 23.40
CA ALA A 184 -1.75 -6.80 23.27
C ALA A 184 -2.99 -6.41 24.10
N LEU A 185 -2.81 -5.69 25.20
CA LEU A 185 -3.90 -5.26 26.08
C LEU A 185 -4.53 -3.93 25.66
N VAL A 186 -3.77 -3.07 24.96
CA VAL A 186 -4.23 -1.75 24.53
C VAL A 186 -4.78 -1.85 23.10
N ALA A 187 -6.05 -1.48 22.92
CA ALA A 187 -6.70 -1.39 21.61
C ALA A 187 -5.88 -0.54 20.62
N GLY A 188 -5.98 -0.87 19.33
CA GLY A 188 -5.28 -0.14 18.28
C GLY A 188 -5.80 1.30 18.08
N PRO A 189 -5.15 2.10 17.21
CA PRO A 189 -5.50 3.49 16.97
C PRO A 189 -6.82 3.65 16.19
N GLU A 190 -7.42 2.58 15.67
CA GLU A 190 -8.57 2.61 14.76
C GLU A 190 -9.77 3.34 15.36
N ALA A 191 -10.12 3.03 16.62
CA ALA A 191 -11.23 3.66 17.31
C ALA A 191 -10.97 5.15 17.56
N GLN A 192 -9.74 5.50 17.99
CA GLN A 192 -9.34 6.88 18.23
C GLN A 192 -9.25 7.70 16.94
N ALA A 193 -8.74 7.10 15.85
CA ALA A 193 -8.65 7.71 14.54
C ALA A 193 -10.04 7.98 13.97
N THR A 194 -10.96 7.02 14.08
CA THR A 194 -12.35 7.18 13.63
C THR A 194 -13.06 8.28 14.43
N ALA A 195 -12.89 8.31 15.74
CA ALA A 195 -13.46 9.35 16.60
C ALA A 195 -12.87 10.74 16.29
N ALA A 196 -11.55 10.84 16.12
CA ALA A 196 -10.88 12.10 15.77
C ALA A 196 -11.33 12.62 14.39
N ALA A 197 -11.47 11.73 13.40
CA ALA A 197 -11.93 12.11 12.08
C ALA A 197 -13.39 12.56 12.06
N ARG A 198 -14.30 11.90 12.78
CA ARG A 198 -15.71 12.32 12.90
C ARG A 198 -15.88 13.65 13.65
N ALA A 199 -14.96 13.96 14.55
CA ALA A 199 -14.94 15.25 15.24
C ALA A 199 -14.38 16.40 14.38
N ALA A 200 -13.80 16.10 13.21
CA ALA A 200 -13.23 17.12 12.34
C ALA A 200 -14.34 17.90 11.59
N PRO A 201 -14.19 19.23 11.40
CA PRO A 201 -15.18 20.03 10.68
C PRO A 201 -15.35 19.55 9.23
N GLY A 202 -16.59 19.28 8.81
CA GLY A 202 -16.91 18.83 7.45
C GLY A 202 -16.62 17.35 7.18
N ALA A 203 -16.42 16.54 8.23
CA ALA A 203 -16.24 15.11 8.09
C ALA A 203 -17.54 14.39 7.66
N PRO A 204 -17.47 13.40 6.76
CA PRO A 204 -18.64 12.59 6.40
C PRO A 204 -19.21 11.83 7.60
N ASP A 205 -20.53 11.81 7.74
CA ASP A 205 -21.22 11.08 8.83
C ASP A 205 -21.03 9.56 8.73
N ASP A 206 -20.73 9.04 7.54
CA ASP A 206 -20.59 7.61 7.22
C ASP A 206 -19.13 7.10 7.24
N LEU A 207 -18.19 7.87 7.80
CA LEU A 207 -16.78 7.47 7.87
C LEU A 207 -16.63 6.10 8.55
N ARG A 208 -16.13 5.14 7.76
CA ARG A 208 -15.77 3.79 8.18
C ARG A 208 -14.28 3.54 7.94
N MET A 209 -13.68 2.74 8.83
CA MET A 209 -12.32 2.30 8.64
C MET A 209 -12.24 1.35 7.43
N ALA A 210 -11.35 1.67 6.49
CA ALA A 210 -11.04 0.80 5.36
C ALA A 210 -9.79 -0.05 5.59
N ARG A 211 -8.70 0.55 6.09
CA ARG A 211 -7.46 -0.17 6.42
C ARG A 211 -6.63 0.53 7.48
N SER A 212 -5.79 -0.23 8.17
CA SER A 212 -4.77 0.26 9.10
C SER A 212 -3.40 -0.31 8.74
N ARG A 213 -2.38 0.54 8.63
CA ARG A 213 -0.99 0.12 8.42
C ARG A 213 -0.14 0.51 9.62
N TYR A 214 0.71 -0.41 10.06
CA TYR A 214 1.59 -0.20 11.22
C TYR A 214 3.05 -0.18 10.78
N THR A 215 3.82 0.75 11.31
CA THR A 215 5.26 0.86 11.07
C THR A 215 6.01 1.05 12.38
N GLY A 216 7.31 0.74 12.39
CA GLY A 216 8.16 0.80 13.58
C GLY A 216 8.34 -0.52 14.30
N LEU A 217 9.10 -0.50 15.40
CA LEU A 217 9.45 -1.69 16.17
C LEU A 217 8.26 -2.13 17.04
N PHE A 218 8.02 -3.44 17.13
CA PHE A 218 6.90 -3.97 17.91
C PHE A 218 7.03 -3.55 19.38
N GLY A 219 6.17 -2.63 19.83
CA GLY A 219 6.11 -2.16 21.22
C GLY A 219 6.97 -0.94 21.55
N VAL A 220 7.74 -0.40 20.61
CA VAL A 220 8.58 0.79 20.81
C VAL A 220 8.44 1.74 19.63
N ASN A 221 8.09 3.00 19.90
CA ASN A 221 7.95 4.09 18.93
C ASN A 221 7.20 3.66 17.65
N ARG A 222 6.01 3.09 17.86
CA ARG A 222 5.17 2.63 16.76
C ARG A 222 4.45 3.81 16.13
N ARG A 223 4.28 3.72 14.82
CA ARG A 223 3.41 4.60 14.04
C ARG A 223 2.33 3.77 13.36
N ALA A 224 1.19 4.38 13.14
CA ALA A 224 0.10 3.81 12.39
C ALA A 224 -0.48 4.84 11.43
N GLU A 225 -0.93 4.36 10.28
CA GLU A 225 -1.72 5.09 9.31
C GLU A 225 -3.07 4.39 9.22
N VAL A 226 -4.15 5.08 9.57
CA VAL A 226 -5.52 4.58 9.48
C VAL A 226 -6.22 5.31 8.34
N LEU A 227 -6.67 4.56 7.34
CA LEU A 227 -7.46 5.07 6.22
C LEU A 227 -8.94 4.92 6.55
N LEU A 228 -9.66 6.03 6.53
CA LEU A 228 -11.09 6.12 6.72
C LEU A 228 -11.74 6.54 5.38
N VAL A 229 -12.89 5.98 5.08
CA VAL A 229 -13.64 6.23 3.83
C VAL A 229 -15.10 6.52 4.18
N GLY A 230 -15.67 7.57 3.60
CA GLY A 230 -17.09 7.94 3.73
C GLY A 230 -17.56 8.56 2.43
N GLY A 231 -18.59 7.98 1.79
CA GLY A 231 -18.98 8.33 0.42
C GLY A 231 -17.82 8.31 -0.57
N SER A 232 -17.53 9.48 -1.18
CA SER A 232 -16.38 9.72 -2.08
C SER A 232 -15.13 10.24 -1.39
N ASP A 233 -15.21 10.54 -0.09
CA ASP A 233 -14.13 11.16 0.67
C ASP A 233 -13.26 10.11 1.37
N THR A 234 -11.98 10.42 1.45
CA THR A 234 -11.01 9.62 2.22
C THR A 234 -10.29 10.51 3.21
N VAL A 235 -10.03 9.98 4.40
CA VAL A 235 -9.26 10.65 5.45
C VAL A 235 -8.16 9.71 5.90
N ARG A 236 -6.91 10.19 5.84
CA ARG A 236 -5.77 9.48 6.42
C ARG A 236 -5.47 10.04 7.79
N ALA A 237 -5.56 9.20 8.81
CA ALA A 237 -5.17 9.53 10.17
C ALA A 237 -3.79 8.93 10.46
N PHE A 238 -2.82 9.77 10.80
CA PHE A 238 -1.52 9.32 11.27
C PHE A 238 -1.53 9.32 12.79
N ALA A 239 -1.01 8.25 13.38
CA ALA A 239 -0.96 8.07 14.82
C ALA A 239 0.41 7.53 15.26
N HIS A 240 0.82 7.86 16.48
CA HIS A 240 2.01 7.29 17.10
C HIS A 240 1.74 6.81 18.53
N ARG A 241 2.61 5.92 19.01
CA ARG A 241 2.76 5.61 20.43
C ARG A 241 4.21 5.33 20.77
N ALA A 242 4.64 5.79 21.95
CA ALA A 242 6.01 5.65 22.39
C ALA A 242 6.32 4.22 22.88
N SER A 243 5.38 3.60 23.60
CA SER A 243 5.53 2.27 24.20
C SER A 243 4.22 1.46 24.11
N GLY A 244 4.29 0.16 24.40
CA GLY A 244 3.09 -0.69 24.39
C GLY A 244 2.03 -0.28 25.41
N PHE A 245 2.40 0.41 26.49
CA PHE A 245 1.48 0.85 27.55
C PHE A 245 0.97 2.27 27.37
N THR A 246 1.52 3.04 26.44
CA THR A 246 1.00 4.37 26.14
C THR A 246 -0.15 4.27 25.16
N PRO A 247 -1.26 5.00 25.37
CA PRO A 247 -2.34 5.07 24.40
C PRO A 247 -1.82 5.67 23.10
N TRP A 248 -2.46 5.30 21.98
CA TRP A 248 -2.21 5.93 20.70
C TRP A 248 -2.56 7.42 20.77
N ARG A 249 -1.82 8.24 20.02
CA ARG A 249 -2.09 9.66 19.81
C ARG A 249 -2.22 9.90 18.32
N ILE A 250 -3.26 10.63 17.92
CA ILE A 250 -3.44 11.05 16.53
C ILE A 250 -2.55 12.27 16.30
N ASP A 251 -1.60 12.14 15.38
CA ASP A 251 -0.66 13.19 14.97
C ASP A 251 -1.32 14.18 14.03
N SER A 252 -2.01 13.65 13.02
CA SER A 252 -2.63 14.47 11.98
C SER A 252 -3.75 13.70 11.29
N LEU A 253 -4.71 14.48 10.79
CA LEU A 253 -5.76 14.03 9.88
C LEU A 253 -5.52 14.73 8.55
N VAL A 254 -5.40 13.95 7.48
CA VAL A 254 -5.19 14.44 6.12
C VAL A 254 -6.43 14.05 5.30
N PRO A 255 -7.41 14.95 5.15
CA PRO A 255 -8.49 14.77 4.20
C PRO A 255 -7.95 14.65 2.77
N SER A 256 -8.63 13.90 1.91
CA SER A 256 -8.28 13.77 0.48
C SER A 256 -8.21 15.14 -0.22
N SER A 257 -8.97 16.12 0.27
CA SER A 257 -8.96 17.52 -0.21
C SER A 257 -7.71 18.32 0.17
N SER A 258 -6.86 17.85 1.08
CA SER A 258 -5.63 18.53 1.52
C SER A 258 -4.34 17.87 1.01
N ALA A 259 -4.43 16.85 0.16
CA ALA A 259 -3.26 16.30 -0.53
C ALA A 259 -2.92 17.19 -1.74
N GLU A 260 -1.63 17.43 -1.98
CA GLU A 260 -1.15 18.23 -3.12
C GLU A 260 -1.93 17.91 -4.41
N PRO A 261 -2.32 18.93 -5.18
CA PRO A 261 -3.13 18.75 -6.37
C PRO A 261 -2.40 17.80 -7.34
N PRO A 262 -3.10 16.88 -8.02
CA PRO A 262 -2.48 16.03 -9.02
C PRO A 262 -1.71 16.86 -10.06
N VAL A 263 -0.56 16.34 -10.49
CA VAL A 263 0.28 16.96 -11.51
C VAL A 263 0.10 16.22 -12.82
N VAL A 264 -0.32 16.95 -13.85
CA VAL A 264 -0.51 16.44 -15.21
C VAL A 264 0.53 17.04 -16.13
N LEU A 265 1.28 16.18 -16.82
CA LEU A 265 2.13 16.56 -17.94
C LEU A 265 1.37 16.28 -19.24
N TYR A 266 0.93 17.33 -19.93
CA TYR A 266 0.14 17.21 -21.16
C TYR A 266 1.02 17.37 -22.41
N LEU A 267 0.98 16.37 -23.29
CA LEU A 267 1.75 16.27 -24.52
C LEU A 267 0.80 16.35 -25.73
N HIS A 268 0.76 17.54 -26.35
CA HIS A 268 -0.11 17.84 -27.50
C HIS A 268 0.20 16.99 -28.75
N GLY A 269 -0.68 17.00 -29.75
CA GLY A 269 -0.45 16.34 -31.06
C GLY A 269 0.64 17.01 -31.90
N ARG A 270 1.03 16.39 -33.02
CA ARG A 270 2.01 16.97 -33.97
C ARG A 270 1.55 18.30 -34.54
N ILE A 271 0.25 18.47 -34.79
CA ILE A 271 -0.28 19.69 -35.41
C ILE A 271 0.04 20.96 -34.60
N VAL A 272 -0.01 20.90 -33.26
CA VAL A 272 0.36 22.02 -32.36
C VAL A 272 1.88 22.23 -32.31
N GLU A 273 2.68 21.19 -32.55
CA GLU A 273 4.14 21.34 -32.69
C GLU A 273 4.50 22.12 -33.96
N ASP A 274 3.77 21.84 -35.05
CA ASP A 274 4.06 22.42 -36.37
C ASP A 274 3.45 23.83 -36.52
N GLN A 275 2.25 24.07 -35.97
CA GLN A 275 1.49 25.32 -36.18
C GLN A 275 1.32 26.19 -34.91
N GLY A 276 1.67 25.67 -33.73
CA GLY A 276 1.48 26.36 -32.46
C GLY A 276 0.08 26.20 -31.85
N PRO A 277 -0.27 26.99 -30.82
CA PRO A 277 -1.48 26.80 -30.01
C PRO A 277 -2.81 27.10 -30.73
N GLU A 278 -2.77 27.79 -31.87
CA GLU A 278 -3.93 28.13 -32.72
C GLU A 278 -4.03 27.22 -33.95
N ALA A 279 -3.49 26.00 -33.86
CA ALA A 279 -3.42 25.07 -34.97
C ALA A 279 -4.80 24.70 -35.52
N VAL A 280 -4.91 24.58 -36.84
CA VAL A 280 -6.14 24.19 -37.54
C VAL A 280 -5.81 23.11 -38.58
N SER A 281 -6.54 22.00 -38.52
CA SER A 281 -6.52 20.96 -39.54
C SER A 281 -7.60 21.26 -40.58
N GLU A 282 -7.25 21.13 -41.86
CA GLU A 282 -8.23 21.18 -42.95
C GLU A 282 -9.27 20.06 -42.84
N GLU A 283 -8.88 18.90 -42.31
CA GLU A 283 -9.76 17.73 -42.17
C GLU A 283 -10.51 17.71 -40.82
N PHE A 284 -9.85 18.10 -39.74
CA PHE A 284 -10.37 17.91 -38.37
C PHE A 284 -10.76 19.21 -37.66
N GLY A 285 -10.56 20.36 -38.31
CA GLY A 285 -10.86 21.68 -37.74
C GLY A 285 -9.83 22.15 -36.69
N PRO A 286 -10.19 23.16 -35.87
CA PRO A 286 -9.27 23.78 -34.92
C PRO A 286 -8.91 22.85 -33.76
N TYR A 287 -7.63 22.84 -33.40
CA TYR A 287 -7.11 22.20 -32.19
C TYR A 287 -7.13 23.21 -31.04
N ALA A 288 -8.09 23.10 -30.14
CA ALA A 288 -8.28 24.02 -29.02
C ALA A 288 -7.30 23.75 -27.87
N TRP A 289 -5.99 23.92 -28.12
CA TRP A 289 -4.92 23.56 -27.18
C TRP A 289 -5.09 24.25 -25.82
N ARG A 290 -5.38 25.56 -25.81
CA ARG A 290 -5.61 26.32 -24.57
C ARG A 290 -6.82 25.81 -23.80
N ALA A 291 -7.95 25.63 -24.50
CA ALA A 291 -9.18 25.12 -23.89
C ALA A 291 -9.00 23.72 -23.30
N ILE A 292 -8.22 22.85 -23.95
CA ILE A 292 -7.87 21.53 -23.42
C ILE A 292 -7.07 21.65 -22.11
N VAL A 293 -6.01 22.46 -22.10
CA VAL A 293 -5.18 22.67 -20.91
C VAL A 293 -5.99 23.25 -19.76
N ASP A 294 -6.85 24.23 -20.04
CA ASP A 294 -7.69 24.87 -19.03
C ASP A 294 -8.80 23.93 -18.51
N SER A 295 -9.38 23.11 -19.38
CA SER A 295 -10.38 22.10 -18.99
C SER A 295 -9.78 20.99 -18.11
N LEU A 296 -8.49 20.69 -18.26
CA LEU A 296 -7.77 19.80 -17.35
C LEU A 296 -7.53 20.43 -15.98
N ARG A 297 -7.33 21.76 -15.91
CA ARG A 297 -7.14 22.52 -14.65
C ARG A 297 -8.45 22.75 -13.88
N ALA A 298 -9.58 22.77 -14.58
CA ALA A 298 -10.87 23.19 -14.03
C ALA A 298 -11.38 22.26 -12.90
N PRO A 299 -12.06 22.83 -11.88
CA PRO A 299 -12.83 22.09 -10.88
C PRO A 299 -13.90 21.19 -11.51
N SER A 300 -14.14 20.02 -10.90
CA SER A 300 -15.16 19.08 -11.42
C SER A 300 -16.58 19.64 -11.42
N SER A 301 -16.87 20.61 -10.56
CA SER A 301 -18.16 21.30 -10.46
C SER A 301 -18.41 22.34 -11.56
N LEU A 302 -17.37 22.73 -12.34
CA LEU A 302 -17.48 23.74 -13.39
C LEU A 302 -17.61 23.14 -14.81
N LEU A 303 -17.61 21.81 -14.95
CA LEU A 303 -17.93 21.18 -16.23
C LEU A 303 -19.46 21.13 -16.40
N PRO A 304 -20.02 21.65 -17.49
CA PRO A 304 -21.45 21.55 -17.74
C PRO A 304 -21.86 20.08 -17.85
N LEU A 305 -22.79 19.66 -16.98
CA LEU A 305 -23.49 18.39 -17.08
C LEU A 305 -24.46 18.48 -18.28
N VAL A 306 -24.32 17.54 -19.23
CA VAL A 306 -25.25 17.17 -20.32
C VAL A 306 -25.05 17.85 -21.70
N ILE A 307 -24.90 17.00 -22.74
CA ILE A 307 -25.14 17.26 -24.17
C ILE A 307 -26.41 16.46 -24.58
N PRO A 308 -27.20 16.92 -25.57
CA PRO A 308 -27.43 16.04 -26.72
C PRO A 308 -27.40 16.72 -28.10
N ALA A 309 -26.77 15.97 -29.03
CA ALA A 309 -26.97 15.78 -30.48
C ALA A 309 -26.78 16.94 -31.52
N PRO A 310 -26.26 16.62 -32.73
CA PRO A 310 -25.96 17.59 -33.78
C PRO A 310 -27.24 17.98 -34.53
N THR A 311 -27.50 19.28 -34.63
CA THR A 311 -28.57 19.77 -35.51
C THR A 311 -28.05 19.80 -36.94
N VAL A 312 -28.70 18.99 -37.79
CA VAL A 312 -28.65 19.05 -39.25
C VAL A 312 -28.94 20.49 -39.70
N ILE A 313 -28.11 21.04 -40.57
CA ILE A 313 -28.39 22.29 -41.31
C ILE A 313 -29.27 21.94 -42.51
N PRO A 314 -30.48 22.49 -42.64
CA PRO A 314 -31.09 22.70 -43.94
C PRO A 314 -30.80 24.12 -44.42
N ASP A 315 -30.31 24.17 -45.64
CA ASP A 315 -30.16 25.33 -46.49
C ASP A 315 -31.49 26.09 -46.64
N GLN A 316 -31.53 27.39 -46.29
CA GLN A 316 -32.56 28.33 -46.78
C GLN A 316 -32.00 29.74 -46.97
N ARG A 317 -31.72 30.07 -48.23
CA ARG A 317 -31.80 31.44 -48.75
C ARG A 317 -33.28 31.84 -48.85
N ALA A 318 -33.71 32.84 -48.08
CA ALA A 318 -34.73 33.82 -48.50
C ALA A 318 -34.79 35.00 -47.52
N SER A 319 -34.99 36.18 -48.09
CA SER A 319 -35.06 37.52 -47.49
C SER A 319 -36.31 37.79 -46.64
N ALA A 320 -36.19 38.68 -45.63
CA ALA A 320 -36.90 39.99 -45.55
C ALA A 320 -37.26 40.44 -44.10
N SER A 321 -36.72 41.62 -43.72
CA SER A 321 -37.32 42.76 -42.97
C SER A 321 -38.15 42.61 -41.65
N ALA A 322 -37.54 43.13 -40.55
CA ALA A 322 -38.03 44.08 -39.49
C ALA A 322 -39.22 43.72 -38.53
N PRO A 323 -39.45 44.46 -37.41
CA PRO A 323 -38.56 44.79 -36.28
C PRO A 323 -39.16 44.53 -34.85
N ALA A 324 -38.26 44.56 -33.86
CA ALA A 324 -38.34 44.85 -32.41
C ALA A 324 -39.68 44.82 -31.62
N VAL A 325 -39.69 44.08 -30.49
CA VAL A 325 -40.41 44.42 -29.24
C VAL A 325 -39.55 44.03 -28.02
N ILE A 326 -39.31 45.00 -27.14
CA ILE A 326 -38.72 44.87 -25.79
C ILE A 326 -39.87 44.70 -24.78
N PRO A 327 -39.68 43.93 -23.69
CA PRO A 327 -40.05 44.49 -22.39
C PRO A 327 -38.93 44.42 -21.35
N ASP A 328 -38.82 45.55 -20.68
CA ASP A 328 -38.00 45.91 -19.53
C ASP A 328 -38.51 45.20 -18.26
N GLN A 329 -37.61 44.56 -17.50
CA GLN A 329 -37.76 44.38 -16.06
C GLN A 329 -36.43 44.63 -15.35
N ARG A 330 -36.23 45.88 -14.96
CA ARG A 330 -35.40 46.28 -13.81
C ARG A 330 -35.95 45.67 -12.51
N ALA A 331 -35.12 44.92 -11.79
CA ALA A 331 -35.01 45.04 -10.33
C ALA A 331 -33.77 44.32 -9.76
N SER A 332 -33.02 45.06 -8.94
CA SER A 332 -31.97 44.64 -7.99
C SER A 332 -30.61 44.21 -8.54
N ALA A 333 -29.73 45.20 -8.62
CA ALA A 333 -28.30 45.03 -8.46
C ALA A 333 -27.99 44.62 -7.01
N SER A 334 -27.11 43.63 -6.83
CA SER A 334 -26.22 43.58 -5.68
C SER A 334 -24.94 42.82 -6.00
N ALA A 335 -23.82 43.51 -5.81
CA ALA A 335 -22.47 43.02 -5.55
C ALA A 335 -21.74 42.21 -6.66
N ASP A 336 -20.88 42.95 -7.34
CA ASP A 336 -19.56 42.53 -7.83
C ASP A 336 -18.93 41.35 -7.04
N PRO A 337 -18.63 40.20 -7.65
CA PRO A 337 -17.63 39.31 -7.13
C PRO A 337 -16.28 39.76 -7.69
N GLY A 338 -15.49 40.43 -6.86
CA GLY A 338 -14.06 40.59 -7.11
C GLY A 338 -13.40 39.24 -7.48
N PRO A 339 -12.19 39.26 -8.06
CA PRO A 339 -11.62 38.11 -8.75
C PRO A 339 -11.63 36.86 -7.86
N ARG A 340 -12.49 35.90 -8.21
CA ARG A 340 -12.46 34.56 -7.63
C ARG A 340 -11.12 33.95 -8.04
N VAL A 341 -10.15 33.92 -7.11
CA VAL A 341 -8.95 33.10 -7.25
C VAL A 341 -9.41 31.64 -7.14
N VAL A 342 -9.78 31.06 -8.28
CA VAL A 342 -10.02 29.62 -8.39
C VAL A 342 -8.65 28.97 -8.42
N SER A 343 -8.16 28.51 -7.27
CA SER A 343 -6.98 27.65 -7.22
C SER A 343 -7.30 26.39 -8.04
N ALA A 344 -6.48 26.07 -9.04
CA ALA A 344 -6.70 24.92 -9.91
C ALA A 344 -6.71 23.61 -9.11
N ASP A 345 -7.68 22.74 -9.37
CA ASP A 345 -7.81 21.40 -8.75
C ASP A 345 -6.65 20.46 -9.16
N ILE A 346 -6.04 20.73 -10.31
CA ILE A 346 -4.99 19.93 -10.95
C ILE A 346 -3.92 20.89 -11.47
N GLN A 347 -2.66 20.63 -11.15
CA GLN A 347 -1.54 21.36 -11.73
C GLN A 347 -1.22 20.78 -13.12
N VAL A 348 -1.28 21.60 -14.18
CA VAL A 348 -1.01 21.14 -15.56
C VAL A 348 0.25 21.80 -16.13
N ILE A 349 1.24 20.97 -16.45
CA ILE A 349 2.46 21.30 -17.19
C ILE A 349 2.23 20.93 -18.66
N ALA A 350 2.12 21.92 -19.53
CA ALA A 350 1.86 21.72 -20.96
C ALA A 350 2.85 22.57 -21.77
N ASP A 351 4.05 22.04 -21.95
CA ASP A 351 5.08 22.72 -22.75
C ASP A 351 4.70 22.65 -24.24
N LEU A 352 4.80 23.78 -24.94
CA LEU A 352 4.80 23.79 -26.40
C LEU A 352 6.12 23.19 -26.90
N ARG A 353 6.02 22.09 -27.63
CA ARG A 353 7.20 21.40 -28.19
C ARG A 353 7.78 22.20 -29.36
N PRO A 354 9.12 22.32 -29.47
CA PRO A 354 9.75 22.90 -30.65
C PRO A 354 9.40 22.14 -31.93
N PRO A 355 9.39 22.80 -33.10
CA PRO A 355 9.25 22.12 -34.38
C PRO A 355 10.30 21.02 -34.57
N SER A 356 9.94 19.96 -35.31
CA SER A 356 10.83 18.83 -35.62
C SER A 356 11.34 18.09 -34.37
N THR A 357 10.56 18.08 -33.29
CA THR A 357 10.94 17.40 -32.05
C THR A 357 11.15 15.90 -32.27
N ASN A 358 12.31 15.39 -31.85
CA ASN A 358 12.59 13.96 -31.81
C ASN A 358 11.85 13.31 -30.62
N PRO A 359 10.96 12.31 -30.85
CA PRO A 359 10.16 11.71 -29.78
C PRO A 359 10.98 11.06 -28.65
N GLU A 360 12.15 10.48 -28.95
CA GLU A 360 12.99 9.84 -27.94
C GLU A 360 13.66 10.87 -27.03
N GLN A 361 14.26 11.90 -27.61
CA GLN A 361 14.92 12.95 -26.83
C GLN A 361 13.91 13.70 -25.95
N TYR A 362 12.71 13.96 -26.49
CA TYR A 362 11.68 14.65 -25.72
C TYR A 362 11.11 13.79 -24.61
N ALA A 363 10.93 12.48 -24.84
CA ALA A 363 10.52 11.55 -23.79
C ALA A 363 11.58 11.48 -22.66
N ALA A 364 12.87 11.57 -22.97
CA ALA A 364 13.91 11.69 -21.93
C ALA A 364 13.76 12.99 -21.10
N ARG A 365 13.44 14.12 -21.74
CA ARG A 365 13.14 15.39 -21.06
C ARG A 365 11.93 15.28 -20.13
N VAL A 366 10.84 14.66 -20.60
CA VAL A 366 9.61 14.47 -19.80
C VAL A 366 9.85 13.52 -18.63
N ALA A 367 10.62 12.43 -18.83
CA ALA A 367 11.02 11.54 -17.75
C ALA A 367 11.83 12.30 -16.66
N ALA A 368 12.74 13.19 -17.06
CA ALA A 368 13.49 14.04 -16.13
C ALA A 368 12.59 15.05 -15.37
N GLN A 369 11.52 15.56 -16.00
CA GLN A 369 10.51 16.37 -15.32
C GLN A 369 9.77 15.55 -14.25
N VAL A 370 9.37 14.32 -14.59
CA VAL A 370 8.74 13.40 -13.63
C VAL A 370 9.69 13.09 -12.46
N ASP A 371 10.96 12.78 -12.72
CA ASP A 371 11.95 12.54 -11.67
C ASP A 371 12.15 13.76 -10.76
N SER A 372 12.05 14.97 -11.31
CA SER A 372 12.14 16.22 -10.54
C SER A 372 10.94 16.40 -9.61
N LEU A 373 9.72 16.09 -10.08
CA LEU A 373 8.51 16.10 -9.26
C LEU A 373 8.60 15.08 -8.12
N LEU A 374 9.09 13.87 -8.41
CA LEU A 374 9.31 12.83 -7.41
C LEU A 374 10.32 13.27 -6.33
N LYS A 375 11.43 13.90 -6.74
CA LYS A 375 12.43 14.46 -5.81
C LYS A 375 11.87 15.61 -4.96
N ALA A 376 10.93 16.37 -5.51
CA ALA A 376 10.25 17.45 -4.79
C ALA A 376 9.19 16.93 -3.79
N GLY A 377 8.92 15.62 -3.75
CA GLY A 377 8.00 15.01 -2.79
C GLY A 377 6.61 14.71 -3.34
N VAL A 378 6.34 14.99 -4.62
CA VAL A 378 5.05 14.66 -5.25
C VAL A 378 4.90 13.14 -5.29
N ALA A 379 3.81 12.62 -4.73
CA ALA A 379 3.54 11.19 -4.72
C ALA A 379 3.43 10.65 -6.17
N PRO A 380 4.03 9.49 -6.50
CA PRO A 380 3.97 8.92 -7.85
C PRO A 380 2.53 8.72 -8.35
N THR A 381 1.62 8.36 -7.46
CA THR A 381 0.18 8.18 -7.77
C THR A 381 -0.53 9.48 -8.13
N ARG A 382 0.07 10.64 -7.82
CA ARG A 382 -0.43 11.98 -8.16
C ARG A 382 0.16 12.54 -9.45
N ILE A 383 1.05 11.81 -10.13
CA ILE A 383 1.64 12.22 -11.41
C ILE A 383 0.95 11.48 -12.55
N THR A 384 0.47 12.22 -13.55
CA THR A 384 -0.12 11.66 -14.78
C THR A 384 0.53 12.27 -16.02
N VAL A 385 0.98 11.43 -16.97
CA VAL A 385 1.45 11.87 -18.29
C VAL A 385 0.35 11.61 -19.32
N VAL A 386 -0.22 12.67 -19.88
CA VAL A 386 -1.31 12.60 -20.87
C VAL A 386 -0.76 12.96 -22.24
N GLY A 387 -0.97 12.12 -23.25
CA GLY A 387 -0.51 12.40 -24.60
C GLY A 387 -1.57 12.13 -25.67
N PHE A 388 -1.55 12.94 -26.73
CA PHE A 388 -2.36 12.73 -27.94
C PHE A 388 -1.49 12.59 -29.20
N SER A 389 -1.80 11.64 -30.08
CA SER A 389 -1.12 11.46 -31.39
C SER A 389 0.39 11.32 -31.21
N LYS A 390 1.22 12.15 -31.88
CA LYS A 390 2.68 12.20 -31.64
C LYS A 390 3.04 12.38 -30.15
N GLY A 391 2.27 13.17 -29.40
CA GLY A 391 2.42 13.32 -27.95
C GLY A 391 2.12 12.05 -27.17
N ALA A 392 1.18 11.22 -27.61
CA ALA A 392 0.93 9.89 -27.04
C ALA A 392 2.09 8.93 -27.33
N GLY A 393 2.67 8.99 -28.55
CA GLY A 393 3.88 8.25 -28.89
C GLY A 393 5.09 8.61 -28.02
N ILE A 394 5.18 9.86 -27.57
CA ILE A 394 6.16 10.31 -26.56
C ILE A 394 5.79 9.76 -25.19
N ALA A 395 4.52 9.85 -24.76
CA ALA A 395 4.07 9.33 -23.47
C ALA A 395 4.34 7.83 -23.30
N ILE A 396 4.16 7.03 -24.35
CA ILE A 396 4.53 5.61 -24.39
C ILE A 396 6.01 5.42 -24.06
N ARG A 397 6.89 6.20 -24.70
CA ARG A 397 8.34 6.16 -24.46
C ARG A 397 8.74 6.67 -23.08
N VAL A 398 7.98 7.58 -22.49
CA VAL A 398 8.18 8.01 -21.09
C VAL A 398 7.86 6.85 -20.15
N SER A 399 6.75 6.15 -20.38
CA SER A 399 6.35 4.96 -19.63
C SER A 399 7.42 3.86 -19.69
N GLU A 400 7.96 3.58 -20.87
CA GLU A 400 9.05 2.61 -21.05
C GLU A 400 10.34 3.01 -20.34
N ARG A 401 10.68 4.30 -20.32
CA ARG A 401 11.88 4.82 -19.65
C ARG A 401 11.76 4.75 -18.14
N LEU A 402 10.63 5.18 -17.59
CA LEU A 402 10.43 5.24 -16.14
C LEU A 402 10.27 3.85 -15.54
N ARG A 403 9.65 2.90 -16.25
CA ARG A 403 9.38 1.52 -15.79
C ARG A 403 8.71 1.46 -14.42
N ARG A 404 7.89 2.45 -14.09
CA ARG A 404 7.17 2.59 -12.82
C ARG A 404 5.71 2.20 -12.99
N THR A 405 5.19 1.36 -12.10
CA THR A 405 3.79 0.89 -12.15
C THR A 405 2.81 1.79 -11.38
N ASP A 406 3.32 2.75 -10.60
CA ASP A 406 2.55 3.63 -9.72
C ASP A 406 2.19 5.00 -10.35
N ILE A 407 2.81 5.35 -11.48
CA ILE A 407 2.54 6.57 -12.25
C ILE A 407 1.43 6.32 -13.29
N ALA A 408 0.54 7.30 -13.50
CA ALA A 408 -0.50 7.21 -14.52
C ALA A 408 -0.05 7.70 -15.89
N PHE A 409 -0.58 7.04 -16.92
CA PHE A 409 -0.43 7.43 -18.31
C PHE A 409 -1.77 7.44 -19.01
N VAL A 410 -1.96 8.39 -19.93
CA VAL A 410 -3.10 8.42 -20.84
C VAL A 410 -2.59 8.49 -22.28
N PHE A 411 -2.98 7.51 -23.11
CA PHE A 411 -2.63 7.43 -24.52
C PHE A 411 -3.88 7.66 -25.38
N MET A 412 -3.94 8.80 -26.08
CA MET A 412 -5.05 9.15 -26.95
C MET A 412 -4.63 9.11 -28.41
N GLY A 413 -5.35 8.35 -29.25
CA GLY A 413 -5.09 8.25 -30.68
C GLY A 413 -3.63 7.88 -31.01
N ALA A 414 -3.11 6.86 -30.32
CA ALA A 414 -1.66 6.61 -30.22
C ALA A 414 -1.15 5.43 -31.07
N CYS A 415 -1.97 4.37 -31.21
CA CYS A 415 -1.54 3.09 -31.78
C CYS A 415 -2.12 2.88 -33.18
N ALA A 416 -1.47 2.05 -33.99
CA ALA A 416 -1.92 1.68 -35.33
C ALA A 416 -2.38 0.21 -35.37
N PRO A 417 -3.34 -0.16 -36.23
CA PRO A 417 -3.82 -1.54 -36.35
C PRO A 417 -2.71 -2.50 -36.74
N GLY A 418 -2.71 -3.70 -36.15
CA GLY A 418 -1.85 -4.80 -36.57
C GLY A 418 -0.36 -4.61 -36.31
N GLN A 419 0.05 -3.51 -35.66
CA GLN A 419 1.44 -3.29 -35.30
C GLN A 419 1.75 -4.04 -33.99
N ALA A 420 2.45 -5.17 -34.12
CA ALA A 420 3.04 -5.84 -32.96
C ALA A 420 4.06 -4.89 -32.33
N SER A 421 3.78 -4.43 -31.12
CA SER A 421 4.69 -3.53 -30.41
C SER A 421 5.65 -4.34 -29.54
N THR A 422 6.95 -4.19 -29.74
CA THR A 422 7.99 -4.74 -28.84
C THR A 422 8.17 -3.90 -27.58
N SER A 423 7.46 -2.77 -27.50
CA SER A 423 7.48 -1.85 -26.37
C SER A 423 6.96 -2.48 -25.09
N LYS A 424 7.63 -2.18 -23.98
CA LYS A 424 7.26 -2.66 -22.63
C LYS A 424 6.90 -1.47 -21.74
N VAL A 425 5.65 -1.04 -21.86
CA VAL A 425 5.10 0.05 -21.05
C VAL A 425 4.90 -0.38 -19.59
N ALA A 426 4.97 0.58 -18.68
CA ALA A 426 4.68 0.42 -17.26
C ALA A 426 3.87 1.59 -16.70
N GLY A 427 2.89 1.30 -15.85
CA GLY A 427 2.11 2.32 -15.16
C GLY A 427 0.64 1.94 -14.96
N ARG A 428 -0.15 2.93 -14.56
CA ARG A 428 -1.62 2.90 -14.60
C ARG A 428 -2.06 3.55 -15.92
N ILE A 429 -2.33 2.73 -16.92
CA ILE A 429 -2.44 3.18 -18.31
C ILE A 429 -3.91 3.23 -18.74
N LEU A 430 -4.38 4.40 -19.16
CA LEU A 430 -5.65 4.55 -19.87
C LEU A 430 -5.36 4.77 -21.36
N SER A 431 -5.86 3.91 -22.22
CA SER A 431 -5.91 4.18 -23.65
C SER A 431 -7.30 4.65 -24.05
N ILE A 432 -7.38 5.69 -24.89
CA ILE A 432 -8.63 6.14 -25.51
C ILE A 432 -8.41 6.21 -27.02
N TYR A 433 -9.25 5.53 -27.78
CA TYR A 433 -9.23 5.57 -29.24
C TYR A 433 -10.62 5.85 -29.79
N GLU A 434 -10.66 6.55 -30.93
CA GLU A 434 -11.90 6.85 -31.64
C GLU A 434 -12.15 5.79 -32.72
N ALA A 435 -13.36 5.25 -32.76
CA ALA A 435 -13.73 4.18 -33.67
C ALA A 435 -13.55 4.56 -35.15
N SER A 436 -13.80 5.82 -35.49
CA SER A 436 -13.65 6.36 -36.84
C SER A 436 -12.22 6.83 -37.16
N ASP A 437 -11.27 6.72 -36.23
CA ASP A 437 -9.88 7.15 -36.44
C ASP A 437 -9.08 6.09 -37.21
N SER A 438 -8.49 6.49 -38.35
CA SER A 438 -7.60 5.64 -39.15
C SER A 438 -6.14 5.75 -38.74
N LEU A 439 -5.77 6.79 -37.98
CA LEU A 439 -4.40 7.08 -37.53
C LEU A 439 -4.13 6.54 -36.13
N GLY A 440 -5.11 6.69 -35.24
CA GLY A 440 -5.04 6.35 -33.82
C GLY A 440 -6.08 5.31 -33.40
N GLN A 441 -5.76 4.04 -33.60
CA GLN A 441 -6.60 2.89 -33.28
C GLN A 441 -6.23 2.25 -31.92
N SER A 442 -6.84 1.10 -31.63
CA SER A 442 -6.65 0.35 -30.37
C SER A 442 -5.18 0.08 -30.07
N CYS A 443 -4.82 0.28 -28.80
CA CYS A 443 -3.53 -0.05 -28.21
C CYS A 443 -3.52 -1.42 -27.54
N ALA A 444 -4.52 -2.30 -27.78
CA ALA A 444 -4.62 -3.61 -27.13
C ALA A 444 -3.33 -4.44 -27.21
N THR A 445 -2.63 -4.44 -28.35
CA THR A 445 -1.35 -5.17 -28.53
C THR A 445 -0.23 -4.61 -27.66
N LEU A 446 -0.17 -3.28 -27.51
CA LEU A 446 0.78 -2.60 -26.63
C LEU A 446 0.47 -2.88 -25.15
N LEU A 447 -0.81 -2.80 -24.76
CA LEU A 447 -1.26 -3.01 -23.38
C LEU A 447 -1.08 -4.46 -22.93
N ALA A 448 -1.24 -5.43 -23.82
CA ALA A 448 -0.96 -6.83 -23.56
C ALA A 448 0.52 -7.09 -23.21
N ASN A 449 1.44 -6.22 -23.67
CA ASN A 449 2.87 -6.30 -23.41
C ASN A 449 3.34 -5.44 -22.21
N ALA A 450 2.40 -4.88 -21.43
CA ALA A 450 2.74 -4.09 -20.25
C ALA A 450 3.51 -4.92 -19.19
N LEU A 451 4.43 -4.26 -18.48
CA LEU A 451 5.21 -4.92 -17.43
C LEU A 451 4.32 -5.42 -16.28
N PRO A 452 4.68 -6.56 -15.63
CA PRO A 452 3.98 -7.05 -14.44
C PRO A 452 3.82 -5.98 -13.37
N GLY A 453 2.62 -5.90 -12.78
CA GLY A 453 2.24 -4.86 -11.81
C GLY A 453 1.66 -3.59 -12.44
N SER A 454 1.67 -3.44 -13.76
CA SER A 454 0.93 -2.38 -14.46
C SER A 454 -0.57 -2.69 -14.49
N SER A 455 -1.39 -1.66 -14.43
CA SER A 455 -2.84 -1.75 -14.67
C SER A 455 -3.19 -0.99 -15.94
N HIS A 456 -4.17 -1.47 -16.70
CA HIS A 456 -4.61 -0.78 -17.89
C HIS A 456 -6.12 -0.89 -18.12
N ASP A 457 -6.68 0.17 -18.68
CA ASP A 457 -8.04 0.26 -19.22
C ASP A 457 -7.95 0.82 -20.65
N GLU A 458 -8.81 0.35 -21.55
CA GLU A 458 -8.91 0.88 -22.91
C GLU A 458 -10.36 1.25 -23.20
N ARG A 459 -10.58 2.48 -23.66
CA ARG A 459 -11.90 3.01 -23.97
C ARG A 459 -12.02 3.38 -25.43
N ARG A 460 -13.03 2.80 -26.07
CA ARG A 460 -13.49 3.20 -27.39
C ARG A 460 -14.47 4.36 -27.25
N ILE A 461 -14.26 5.41 -28.03
CA ILE A 461 -15.24 6.50 -28.22
C ILE A 461 -15.75 6.46 -29.67
N ASP A 462 -16.99 6.90 -29.86
CA ASP A 462 -17.73 6.82 -31.13
C ASP A 462 -18.31 8.19 -31.50
N THR A 463 -17.43 9.17 -31.60
CA THR A 463 -17.81 10.56 -31.90
C THR A 463 -17.99 10.81 -33.40
N GLY A 464 -17.45 9.93 -34.26
CA GLY A 464 -17.42 10.12 -35.71
C GLY A 464 -16.41 11.18 -36.18
N GLN A 465 -15.62 11.75 -35.27
CA GLN A 465 -14.70 12.87 -35.55
C GLN A 465 -13.30 12.43 -35.99
N LYS A 466 -13.11 11.13 -36.26
CA LYS A 466 -11.82 10.54 -36.66
C LYS A 466 -10.69 10.95 -35.69
N HIS A 467 -9.50 11.23 -36.19
CA HIS A 467 -8.37 11.71 -35.38
C HIS A 467 -8.66 13.06 -34.69
N GLY A 468 -9.63 13.83 -35.19
CA GLY A 468 -10.11 15.09 -34.63
C GLY A 468 -10.89 14.97 -33.32
N ALA A 469 -11.25 13.75 -32.88
CA ALA A 469 -12.00 13.52 -31.65
C ALA A 469 -11.34 14.16 -30.40
N PHE A 470 -10.02 14.35 -30.43
CA PHE A 470 -9.23 14.91 -29.32
C PHE A 470 -8.82 16.38 -29.51
N TYR A 471 -9.28 17.05 -30.57
CA TYR A 471 -8.94 18.46 -30.86
C TYR A 471 -9.71 19.44 -29.97
N GLN A 472 -10.77 18.98 -29.34
CA GLN A 472 -11.66 19.77 -28.48
C GLN A 472 -11.80 19.07 -27.12
N PRO A 473 -12.04 19.82 -26.01
CA PRO A 473 -12.25 19.26 -24.67
C PRO A 473 -13.61 18.57 -24.53
N ARG A 474 -13.82 17.51 -25.29
CA ARG A 474 -15.07 16.72 -25.35
C ARG A 474 -15.22 15.87 -24.10
N ALA A 475 -16.45 15.76 -23.58
CA ALA A 475 -16.74 15.00 -22.37
C ALA A 475 -16.35 13.52 -22.50
N GLU A 476 -16.48 12.97 -23.69
CA GLU A 476 -16.24 11.58 -24.07
C GLU A 476 -14.82 11.11 -23.74
N TRP A 477 -13.82 11.99 -23.86
CA TRP A 477 -12.44 11.68 -23.44
C TRP A 477 -12.00 12.47 -22.20
N LEU A 478 -12.49 13.69 -22.00
CA LEU A 478 -12.06 14.53 -20.88
C LEU A 478 -12.53 13.99 -19.54
N ALA A 479 -13.78 13.53 -19.44
CA ALA A 479 -14.32 12.95 -18.21
C ALA A 479 -13.55 11.69 -17.77
N PRO A 480 -13.31 10.67 -18.64
CA PRO A 480 -12.52 9.51 -18.24
C PRO A 480 -11.07 9.86 -17.92
N VAL A 481 -10.46 10.83 -18.60
CA VAL A 481 -9.10 11.30 -18.26
C VAL A 481 -9.06 11.94 -16.86
N ARG A 482 -10.00 12.83 -16.55
CA ARG A 482 -10.06 13.47 -15.22
C ARG A 482 -10.39 12.47 -14.11
N ALA A 483 -11.21 11.47 -14.39
CA ALA A 483 -11.42 10.35 -13.46
C ALA A 483 -10.11 9.57 -13.24
N TRP A 484 -9.39 9.23 -14.32
CA TRP A 484 -8.14 8.48 -14.25
C TRP A 484 -7.04 9.18 -13.46
N ILE A 485 -6.92 10.51 -13.61
CA ILE A 485 -5.99 11.36 -12.86
C ILE A 485 -6.23 11.28 -11.35
N ARG A 486 -7.50 11.16 -10.93
CA ARG A 486 -7.90 11.10 -9.51
C ARG A 486 -7.90 9.68 -8.93
N THR A 487 -7.77 8.67 -9.77
CA THR A 487 -7.73 7.27 -9.34
C THR A 487 -6.44 6.99 -8.58
N GLU A 488 -6.52 6.83 -7.25
CA GLU A 488 -5.41 6.34 -6.41
C GLU A 488 -5.32 4.80 -6.40
N LYS A 489 -6.24 4.13 -7.11
CA LYS A 489 -6.40 2.67 -7.12
C LYS A 489 -5.17 1.96 -7.71
N LEU A 490 -4.51 1.17 -6.88
CA LEU A 490 -3.86 -0.09 -7.26
C LEU A 490 -4.83 -1.22 -6.88
N ASP A 491 -5.97 -1.27 -7.55
CA ASP A 491 -6.81 -2.46 -7.52
C ASP A 491 -6.34 -3.37 -8.65
N ARG A 492 -6.01 -4.60 -8.29
CA ARG A 492 -6.44 -5.80 -9.03
C ARG A 492 -6.42 -6.98 -8.05
N ASP A 493 -7.64 -7.46 -7.81
CA ASP A 493 -8.09 -8.82 -7.48
C ASP A 493 -7.31 -9.65 -6.43
#